data_AF-A0A7L2R5L4-F1
#
_entry.id   AF-A0A7L2R5L4-F1
#
_cell.length_a   1.000
_cell.length_b   1.000
_cell.length_c   1.000
_cell.angle_alpha   90.00
_cell.angle_beta   90.00
_cell.angle_gamma   90.00
#
_symmetry.space_group_name_H-M   'P 1'
#
loop_
_entity.id
_entity.type
_entity.pdbx_description
1 polymer ?
#
loop_
_entity_poly.entity_id
_entity_poly.type
_entity_poly.pdbx_seq_one_letter_code
_entity_poly.pdbx_strand_id
1 'polypeptide(L)'
;MSSKRAKAKTTKKRPQRATSNVFAMFDQSQIQEFKEAFNMIDQNRDGFIDKEDLHDMLASLGKNPTDEYLEGMMSEAPGPINFTMF
;
A
#
# COMPACT_ATOMS: atom_id res chain seq x y z
N MET A 1 -52.32 4.77 -5.06
CA MET A 1 -51.27 3.73 -5.11
C MET A 1 -50.10 4.23 -5.95
N SER A 2 -48.90 3.86 -5.53
CA SER A 2 -47.59 4.45 -5.86
C SER A 2 -47.14 4.21 -7.31
N SER A 3 -46.41 5.16 -7.91
CA SER A 3 -45.58 4.91 -9.09
C SER A 3 -44.19 5.51 -8.86
N LYS A 4 -43.27 4.67 -8.38
CA LYS A 4 -41.87 5.02 -8.11
C LYS A 4 -41.10 5.11 -9.44
N ARG A 5 -40.57 6.31 -9.75
CA ARG A 5 -39.49 6.49 -10.73
C ARG A 5 -38.18 6.01 -10.11
N ALA A 6 -37.57 4.96 -10.66
CA ALA A 6 -36.22 4.55 -10.30
C ALA A 6 -35.18 5.41 -11.05
N LYS A 7 -34.33 6.14 -10.32
CA LYS A 7 -33.14 6.79 -10.91
C LYS A 7 -32.06 5.74 -11.14
N ALA A 8 -31.58 5.66 -12.38
CA ALA A 8 -30.39 4.88 -12.74
C ALA A 8 -29.16 5.40 -11.99
N LYS A 9 -28.49 4.53 -11.22
CA LYS A 9 -27.18 4.80 -10.64
C LYS A 9 -26.10 4.46 -11.68
N THR A 10 -25.39 5.47 -12.16
CA THR A 10 -24.15 5.33 -12.93
C THR A 10 -23.11 4.63 -12.06
N THR A 11 -22.87 3.34 -12.31
CA THR A 11 -21.73 2.62 -11.74
C THR A 11 -20.47 3.08 -12.47
N LYS A 12 -19.74 4.03 -11.89
CA LYS A 12 -18.36 4.32 -12.31
C LYS A 12 -17.57 3.01 -12.17
N LYS A 13 -17.22 2.40 -13.30
CA LYS A 13 -16.34 1.24 -13.36
C LYS A 13 -15.03 1.64 -12.67
N ARG A 14 -14.70 0.95 -11.56
CA ARG A 14 -13.38 1.02 -10.94
C ARG A 14 -12.34 0.71 -12.03
N PRO A 15 -11.26 1.50 -12.16
CA PRO A 15 -10.18 1.12 -13.05
C PRO A 15 -9.66 -0.23 -12.56
N GLN A 16 -9.80 -1.26 -13.39
CA GLN A 16 -9.08 -2.50 -13.24
C GLN A 16 -7.60 -2.13 -13.39
N ARG A 17 -6.95 -1.81 -12.26
CA ARG A 17 -5.49 -1.76 -12.23
C ARG A 17 -5.06 -3.19 -12.49
N ALA A 18 -4.50 -3.42 -13.67
CA ALA A 18 -3.74 -4.61 -13.96
C ALA A 18 -2.50 -4.58 -13.06
N THR A 19 -2.66 -4.93 -11.79
CA THR A 19 -1.55 -5.52 -11.05
C THR A 19 -1.48 -6.93 -11.62
N SER A 20 -0.67 -7.11 -12.66
CA SER A 20 -0.21 -8.45 -13.05
C SER A 20 0.14 -9.16 -11.74
N ASN A 21 -0.44 -10.32 -11.44
CA ASN A 21 -0.25 -11.01 -10.15
C ASN A 21 1.26 -11.18 -9.85
N VAL A 22 1.91 -10.18 -9.26
CA VAL A 22 3.32 -10.25 -8.89
C VAL A 22 3.48 -11.29 -7.79
N PHE A 23 2.45 -11.43 -6.94
CA PHE A 23 2.27 -12.55 -6.04
C PHE A 23 2.34 -13.94 -6.69
N ALA A 24 2.06 -14.09 -7.99
CA ALA A 24 2.22 -15.38 -8.67
C ALA A 24 3.67 -15.68 -9.09
N MET A 25 4.58 -14.71 -9.00
CA MET A 25 6.01 -14.89 -9.27
C MET A 25 6.82 -15.31 -8.04
N PHE A 26 6.20 -15.36 -6.86
CA PHE A 26 6.86 -15.64 -5.59
C PHE A 26 6.26 -16.86 -4.89
N ASP A 27 7.10 -17.59 -4.16
CA ASP A 27 6.65 -18.72 -3.34
C ASP A 27 5.86 -18.24 -2.12
N GLN A 28 5.02 -19.12 -1.56
CA GLN A 28 4.22 -18.80 -0.37
C GLN A 28 5.08 -18.35 0.82
N SER A 29 6.30 -18.87 0.97
CA SER A 29 7.25 -18.43 1.99
C SER A 29 7.72 -16.98 1.75
N GLN A 30 8.04 -16.63 0.51
CA GLN A 30 8.46 -15.27 0.15
C GLN A 30 7.31 -14.28 0.35
N ILE A 31 6.09 -14.65 -0.03
CA ILE A 31 4.89 -13.82 0.19
C ILE A 31 4.69 -13.57 1.70
N GLN A 32 4.90 -14.60 2.53
CA GLN A 32 4.81 -14.48 3.98
C GLN A 32 5.91 -13.57 4.54
N GLU A 33 7.15 -13.70 4.09
CA GLU A 33 8.26 -12.82 4.48
C GLU A 33 7.98 -11.35 4.10
N PHE A 34 7.49 -11.10 2.88
CA PHE A 34 7.10 -9.74 2.47
C PHE A 34 5.98 -9.19 3.33
N LYS A 35 5.01 -10.04 3.71
CA LYS A 35 3.90 -9.62 4.57
C LYS A 35 4.36 -9.29 5.97
N GLU A 36 5.29 -10.05 6.51
CA GLU A 36 5.88 -9.78 7.84
C GLU A 36 6.72 -8.51 7.81
N ALA A 37 7.56 -8.34 6.78
CA ALA A 37 8.33 -7.10 6.58
C ALA A 37 7.40 -5.88 6.45
N PHE A 38 6.31 -5.99 5.69
CA PHE A 38 5.34 -4.91 5.54
C PHE A 38 4.70 -4.54 6.87
N ASN A 39 4.26 -5.54 7.66
CA ASN A 39 3.69 -5.33 8.99
C ASN A 39 4.69 -4.75 10.00
N MET A 40 5.99 -4.95 9.80
CA MET A 40 7.02 -4.33 10.65
C MET A 40 7.25 -2.86 10.31
N ILE A 41 7.01 -2.46 9.06
CA ILE A 41 7.17 -1.08 8.61
C ILE A 41 5.91 -0.27 8.90
N ASP A 42 4.72 -0.78 8.57
CA ASP A 42 3.42 -0.17 8.80
C ASP A 42 3.10 -0.11 10.32
N GLN A 43 3.55 0.96 10.99
CA GLN A 43 3.39 1.14 12.43
C GLN A 43 1.95 1.47 12.79
N ASN A 44 1.29 2.25 11.93
CA ASN A 44 -0.07 2.73 12.14
C ASN A 44 -1.16 1.70 11.75
N ARG A 45 -0.79 0.64 11.03
CA ARG A 45 -1.62 -0.47 10.55
C ARG A 45 -2.75 -0.04 9.61
N ASP A 46 -2.52 0.98 8.79
CA ASP A 46 -3.48 1.44 7.80
C ASP A 46 -3.40 0.65 6.47
N GLY A 47 -2.40 -0.22 6.33
CA GLY A 47 -2.15 -1.06 5.16
C GLY A 47 -1.38 -0.34 4.04
N PHE A 48 -0.90 0.87 4.31
CA PHE A 48 -0.02 1.66 3.47
C PHE A 48 1.29 1.89 4.23
N ILE A 49 2.36 2.17 3.48
CA ILE A 49 3.61 2.65 4.07
C ILE A 49 3.76 4.11 3.67
N ASP A 50 3.78 4.98 4.67
CA ASP A 50 4.04 6.39 4.50
C ASP A 50 5.44 6.80 5.00
N LYS A 51 5.72 8.10 4.92
CA LYS A 51 7.01 8.66 5.34
C LYS A 51 7.20 8.51 6.85
N GLU A 52 6.11 8.58 7.62
CA GLU A 52 6.11 8.57 9.07
C GLU A 52 6.41 7.16 9.58
N ASP A 53 5.82 6.14 8.97
CA ASP A 53 6.13 4.72 9.20
C ASP A 53 7.61 4.41 8.96
N LEU A 54 8.17 4.87 7.83
CA LEU A 54 9.59 4.68 7.51
C LEU A 54 10.51 5.42 8.49
N HIS A 55 10.13 6.64 8.89
CA HIS A 55 10.85 7.41 9.89
C HIS A 55 10.88 6.67 11.23
N ASP A 56 9.72 6.20 11.70
CA ASP A 56 9.57 5.57 13.00
C ASP A 56 10.24 4.18 13.04
N MET A 57 10.21 3.45 11.93
CA MET A 57 10.95 2.19 11.76
C MET A 57 12.45 2.42 11.85
N LEU A 58 12.98 3.40 11.12
CA LEU A 58 14.41 3.73 11.14
C LEU A 58 14.85 4.31 12.49
N ALA A 59 14.02 5.13 13.12
CA ALA A 59 14.22 5.63 14.48
C ALA A 59 14.29 4.49 15.50
N SER A 60 13.42 3.48 15.37
CA SER A 60 13.42 2.28 16.20
C SER A 60 14.70 1.45 16.03
N LEU A 61 15.36 1.53 14.88
CA LEU A 61 16.69 0.94 14.63
C LEU A 61 17.87 1.82 15.09
N GLY A 62 17.59 2.94 15.75
CA GLY A 62 18.60 3.91 16.20
C GLY A 62 19.20 4.74 15.06
N LYS A 63 18.51 4.83 13.92
CA LYS A 63 18.88 5.69 12.79
C LYS A 63 17.99 6.93 12.80
N ASN A 64 18.58 8.09 12.52
CA ASN A 64 17.83 9.33 12.28
C ASN A 64 17.91 9.67 10.80
N PRO A 65 17.00 9.14 9.95
CA PRO A 65 16.98 9.47 8.55
C PRO A 65 16.62 10.94 8.34
N THR A 66 17.13 11.55 7.28
CA THR A 66 16.68 12.88 6.85
C THR A 66 15.41 12.76 6.02
N ASP A 67 14.62 13.83 6.04
CA ASP A 67 13.40 13.94 5.24
C ASP A 67 13.66 13.67 3.75
N GLU A 68 14.77 14.19 3.21
CA GLU A 68 15.19 14.00 1.81
C GLU A 68 15.48 12.53 1.49
N TYR A 69 16.07 11.79 2.44
CA TYR A 69 16.34 10.37 2.26
C TYR A 69 15.05 9.56 2.23
N LEU A 70 14.12 9.85 3.14
CA LEU A 70 12.80 9.20 3.19
C LEU A 70 11.99 9.50 1.93
N GLU A 71 12.01 10.75 1.48
CA GLU A 71 11.33 11.17 0.25
C GLU A 71 11.93 10.48 -0.99
N GLY A 72 13.26 10.31 -1.01
CA GLY A 72 13.95 9.48 -1.99
C GLY A 72 13.39 8.06 -2.03
N MET A 73 13.30 7.39 -0.87
CA MET A 73 12.74 6.04 -0.76
C MET A 73 11.27 5.97 -1.22
N MET A 74 10.45 6.95 -0.85
CA MET A 74 9.05 7.00 -1.28
C MET A 74 8.89 7.26 -2.79
N SER A 75 9.81 8.01 -3.39
CA SER A 75 9.77 8.36 -4.81
C SER A 75 10.09 7.20 -5.75
N GLU A 76 10.72 6.13 -5.25
CA GLU A 76 10.97 4.91 -6.03
C GLU A 76 9.67 4.17 -6.37
N ALA A 77 8.63 4.36 -5.54
CA ALA A 77 7.32 3.79 -5.80
C ALA A 77 6.51 4.71 -6.74
N PRO A 78 5.93 4.18 -7.83
CA PRO A 78 5.13 4.96 -8.78
C PRO A 78 3.75 5.38 -8.22
N GLY A 79 3.47 5.10 -6.95
CA GLY A 79 2.20 5.39 -6.30
C GLY A 79 2.17 4.90 -4.85
N PRO A 80 0.98 4.86 -4.22
CA PRO A 80 0.84 4.47 -2.82
C PRO A 80 1.41 3.08 -2.55
N ILE A 81 2.39 2.99 -1.67
CA ILE A 81 3.00 1.72 -1.26
C ILE A 81 1.99 1.00 -0.38
N ASN A 82 1.43 -0.09 -0.88
CA ASN A 82 0.55 -0.99 -0.14
C ASN A 82 0.91 -2.43 -0.53
N PHE A 83 0.59 -3.38 0.35
CA PHE A 83 0.91 -4.79 0.13
C PHE A 83 0.36 -5.31 -1.21
N THR A 84 -0.78 -4.82 -1.69
CA THR A 84 -1.41 -5.30 -2.94
C THR A 84 -0.83 -4.71 -4.23
N MET A 85 -0.01 -3.66 -4.13
CA MET A 85 0.63 -3.01 -5.28
C MET A 85 2.02 -3.56 -5.59
N PHE A 86 2.58 -4.34 -4.66
CA PHE A 86 3.81 -5.09 -4.86
C PHE A 86 3.60 -6.28 -5.79
#